data_AF-A0A2T4UT63-F1
#
_entry.id   AF-A0A2T4UT63-F1
#
_cell.length_a   1.000
_cell.length_b   1.000
_cell.length_c   1.000
_cell.angle_alpha   90.00
_cell.angle_beta   90.00
_cell.angle_gamma   90.00
#
_symmetry.space_group_name_H-M   'P 1'
#
loop_
_entity.id
_entity.type
_entity.pdbx_description
1 polymer ?
#
loop_
_entity_poly.entity_id
_entity_poly.type
_entity_poly.pdbx_seq_one_letter_code
_entity_poly.pdbx_strand_id
1 'polypeptide(L)'
;MVIMFVRSHVDLLVLLVAVGLALVAALRFRRSGRPVLRSFGLAVDRRTPMHVVVGIAVSFSAVAVVFLVERALGVIDVRAVEPSLPELGMWTAVIGAMALMEELMFRVLLLTGVLEVVRSLPAGRWIGVGATSIVFGLLHLGNPDATIVGALGTALGGALWSIAFVVTRSLWLPLALHASWNLSLAVWGLPISGISVVPGRFSTRPTDGGVLSGGSYGPEAGLVGMLALLLVAAAVLAYARRIWPSGRLSTLTFAPDPGS
;
A
#
# COMPACT_ATOMS: atom_id res chain seq x y z
N MET A 1 -19.92 2.01 -12.22
CA MET A 1 -19.06 2.05 -11.02
C MET A 1 -17.60 1.92 -11.44
N VAL A 2 -17.09 2.92 -12.16
CA VAL A 2 -15.69 2.99 -12.63
C VAL A 2 -15.36 4.48 -12.66
N ILE A 3 -14.17 4.84 -12.16
CA ILE A 3 -13.66 6.20 -11.85
C ILE A 3 -13.88 6.58 -10.37
N MET A 4 -13.04 6.04 -9.49
CA MET A 4 -12.89 6.45 -8.07
C MET A 4 -11.65 7.34 -7.86
N PHE A 5 -11.28 8.19 -8.82
CA PHE A 5 -10.13 9.09 -8.66
C PHE A 5 -10.47 10.57 -8.72
N VAL A 6 -11.70 10.92 -9.10
CA VAL A 6 -12.15 12.32 -9.08
C VAL A 6 -13.54 12.32 -8.48
N ARG A 7 -13.64 11.95 -7.19
CA ARG A 7 -14.88 12.19 -6.43
C ARG A 7 -14.99 13.66 -6.09
N SER A 8 -13.84 14.34 -5.96
CA SER A 8 -13.76 15.73 -5.54
C SER A 8 -12.74 16.52 -6.35
N HIS A 9 -12.84 17.86 -6.27
CA HIS A 9 -11.83 18.79 -6.79
C HIS A 9 -10.46 18.57 -6.12
N VAL A 10 -10.43 18.00 -4.90
CA VAL A 10 -9.20 17.70 -4.16
C VAL A 10 -8.44 16.56 -4.81
N ASP A 11 -9.12 15.48 -5.20
CA ASP A 11 -8.46 14.32 -5.83
C ASP A 11 -7.82 14.71 -7.16
N LEU A 12 -8.53 15.51 -7.96
CA LEU A 12 -8.01 16.06 -9.21
C LEU A 12 -6.79 16.96 -8.96
N LEU A 13 -6.85 17.83 -7.95
CA LEU A 13 -5.72 18.68 -7.59
C LEU A 13 -4.49 17.83 -7.19
N VAL A 14 -4.67 16.80 -6.37
CA VAL A 14 -3.57 15.89 -5.98
C VAL A 14 -2.98 15.19 -7.20
N LEU A 15 -3.81 14.71 -8.13
CA LEU A 15 -3.34 14.09 -9.36
C LEU A 15 -2.54 15.09 -10.22
N LEU A 16 -3.03 16.32 -10.39
CA LEU A 16 -2.32 17.35 -11.16
C LEU A 16 -0.98 17.70 -10.52
N VAL A 17 -0.92 17.81 -9.20
CA VAL A 17 0.34 18.01 -8.46
C VAL A 17 1.28 16.82 -8.66
N ALA A 18 0.78 15.59 -8.53
CA ALA A 18 1.57 14.38 -8.72
C ALA A 18 2.17 14.30 -10.13
N VAL A 19 1.36 14.59 -11.17
CA VAL A 19 1.82 14.65 -12.56
C VAL A 19 2.86 15.76 -12.74
N GLY A 20 2.61 16.97 -12.23
CA GLY A 20 3.56 18.09 -12.33
C GLY A 20 4.92 17.77 -11.71
N LEU A 21 4.92 17.20 -10.50
CA LEU A 21 6.15 16.76 -9.82
C LEU A 21 6.85 15.62 -10.56
N ALA A 22 6.10 14.64 -11.08
CA ALA A 22 6.65 13.57 -11.88
C ALA A 22 7.29 14.09 -13.18
N LEU A 23 6.69 15.06 -13.86
CA LEU A 23 7.28 15.67 -15.06
C LEU A 23 8.60 16.37 -14.74
N VAL A 24 8.66 17.12 -13.62
CA VAL A 24 9.91 17.74 -13.16
C VAL A 24 10.99 16.69 -12.86
N ALA A 25 10.62 15.60 -12.17
CA ALA A 25 11.54 14.49 -11.89
C ALA A 25 12.05 13.82 -13.17
N ALA A 26 11.15 13.53 -14.13
CA ALA A 26 11.50 12.94 -15.42
C ALA A 26 12.50 13.80 -16.20
N LEU A 27 12.29 15.12 -16.22
CA LEU A 27 13.22 16.07 -16.85
C LEU A 27 14.59 16.08 -16.14
N ARG A 28 14.62 16.01 -14.81
CA ARG A 28 15.87 15.93 -14.04
C ARG A 28 16.62 14.62 -14.29
N PHE A 29 15.92 13.49 -14.35
CA PHE A 29 16.52 12.20 -14.70
C PHE A 29 17.13 12.23 -16.09
N ARG A 30 16.37 12.72 -17.08
CA ARG A 30 16.86 12.84 -18.46
C ARG A 30 18.09 13.75 -18.57
N ARG A 31 18.10 14.91 -17.89
CA ARG A 31 19.24 15.84 -17.89
C ARG A 31 20.48 15.27 -17.19
N SER A 32 20.30 14.38 -16.22
CA SER A 32 21.38 13.72 -15.49
C SER A 32 21.81 12.37 -16.10
N GLY A 33 21.28 12.01 -17.27
CA GLY A 33 21.58 10.73 -17.92
C GLY A 33 21.00 9.49 -17.22
N ARG A 34 20.14 9.67 -16.21
CA ARG A 34 19.53 8.56 -15.48
C ARG A 34 18.40 7.92 -16.31
N PRO A 35 18.29 6.59 -16.38
CA PRO A 35 17.20 5.92 -17.07
C PRO A 35 15.86 6.25 -16.40
N VAL A 36 14.95 6.87 -17.16
CA VAL A 36 13.67 7.39 -16.64
C VAL A 36 12.81 6.27 -16.06
N LEU A 37 12.49 5.22 -16.83
CA LEU A 37 11.63 4.12 -16.37
C LEU A 37 12.15 3.45 -15.10
N ARG A 38 13.47 3.22 -15.02
CA ARG A 38 14.10 2.65 -13.83
C ARG A 38 14.09 3.62 -12.64
N SER A 39 14.23 4.92 -12.89
CA SER A 39 14.16 5.95 -11.83
C SER A 39 12.76 6.11 -11.24
N PHE A 40 11.73 5.80 -12.04
CA PHE A 40 10.34 5.71 -11.60
C PHE A 40 9.97 4.35 -10.98
N GLY A 41 10.94 3.42 -10.85
CA GLY A 41 10.71 2.10 -10.29
C GLY A 41 9.89 1.15 -11.17
N LEU A 42 9.67 1.50 -12.44
CA LEU A 42 8.87 0.73 -13.40
C LEU A 42 9.67 -0.38 -14.11
N ALA A 43 10.98 -0.41 -13.95
CA ALA A 43 11.80 -1.44 -14.57
C ALA A 43 11.46 -2.84 -14.02
N VAL A 44 11.41 -3.82 -14.91
CA VAL A 44 11.38 -5.24 -14.54
C VAL A 44 12.82 -5.74 -14.56
N ASP A 45 13.24 -6.38 -13.48
CA ASP A 45 14.58 -6.97 -13.38
C ASP A 45 14.53 -8.37 -12.73
N ARG A 46 15.70 -8.98 -12.57
CA ARG A 46 15.86 -10.33 -12.01
C ARG A 46 15.27 -10.50 -10.59
N ARG A 47 15.04 -9.42 -9.85
CA ARG A 47 14.48 -9.43 -8.49
C ARG A 47 12.97 -9.21 -8.48
N THR A 48 12.38 -8.73 -9.57
CA THR A 48 10.93 -8.52 -9.69
C THR A 48 10.12 -9.76 -9.27
N PRO A 49 10.45 -11.00 -9.72
CA PRO A 49 9.70 -12.18 -9.27
C PRO A 49 9.73 -12.36 -7.74
N MET A 50 10.89 -12.12 -7.12
CA MET A 50 11.03 -12.24 -5.66
C MET A 50 10.27 -11.13 -4.94
N HIS A 51 10.26 -9.90 -5.47
CA HIS A 51 9.43 -8.80 -4.94
C HIS A 51 7.95 -9.17 -4.92
N VAL A 52 7.45 -9.78 -6.00
CA VAL A 52 6.06 -10.21 -6.10
C VAL A 52 5.75 -11.33 -5.11
N VAL A 53 6.57 -12.40 -5.08
CA VAL A 53 6.36 -13.55 -4.19
C VAL A 53 6.40 -13.12 -2.72
N VAL A 54 7.39 -12.31 -2.32
CA VAL A 54 7.50 -11.81 -0.94
C VAL A 54 6.33 -10.92 -0.59
N GLY A 55 5.93 -10.01 -1.49
CA GLY A 55 4.79 -9.12 -1.25
C GLY A 55 3.50 -9.90 -0.98
N ILE A 56 3.20 -10.88 -1.86
CA ILE A 56 2.03 -11.75 -1.71
C ILE A 56 2.11 -12.55 -0.42
N ALA A 57 3.22 -13.27 -0.18
CA ALA A 57 3.35 -14.15 0.97
C ALA A 57 3.23 -13.39 2.30
N VAL A 58 3.87 -12.23 2.41
CA VAL A 58 3.87 -11.43 3.64
C VAL A 58 2.47 -10.88 3.93
N SER A 59 1.81 -10.26 2.95
CA SER A 59 0.49 -9.66 3.16
C SER A 59 -0.60 -10.70 3.41
N PHE A 60 -0.64 -11.79 2.63
CA PHE A 60 -1.61 -12.87 2.89
C PHE A 60 -1.43 -13.49 4.28
N SER A 61 -0.18 -13.72 4.69
CA SER A 61 0.10 -14.26 6.03
C SER A 61 -0.32 -13.28 7.12
N ALA A 62 -0.03 -11.99 6.95
CA ALA A 62 -0.39 -10.95 7.92
C ALA A 62 -1.91 -10.85 8.08
N VAL A 63 -2.66 -10.80 6.98
CA VAL A 63 -4.13 -10.72 7.04
C VAL A 63 -4.75 -12.02 7.56
N ALA A 64 -4.20 -13.19 7.23
CA ALA A 64 -4.64 -14.44 7.83
C ALA A 64 -4.45 -14.44 9.36
N VAL A 65 -3.32 -13.90 9.85
CA VAL A 65 -3.10 -13.72 11.30
C VAL A 65 -4.11 -12.74 11.90
N VAL A 66 -4.39 -11.61 11.24
CA VAL A 66 -5.43 -10.66 11.68
C VAL A 66 -6.77 -11.37 11.85
N PHE A 67 -7.23 -12.07 10.82
CA PHE A 67 -8.49 -12.81 10.84
C PHE A 67 -8.54 -13.82 11.99
N LEU A 68 -7.47 -14.62 12.16
CA LEU A 68 -7.40 -15.63 13.22
C LEU A 68 -7.40 -15.02 14.63
N VAL A 69 -6.68 -13.92 14.83
CA VAL A 69 -6.63 -13.20 16.11
C VAL A 69 -7.98 -12.57 16.42
N GLU A 70 -8.58 -11.85 15.47
CA GLU A 70 -9.89 -11.23 15.66
C GLU A 70 -10.97 -12.30 15.94
N ARG A 71 -10.90 -13.43 15.24
CA ARG A 71 -11.81 -14.56 15.49
C ARG A 71 -11.60 -15.17 16.88
N ALA A 72 -10.35 -15.37 17.31
CA ALA A 72 -10.03 -15.93 18.62
C ALA A 72 -10.44 -15.00 19.78
N LEU A 73 -10.35 -13.69 19.57
CA LEU A 73 -10.81 -12.68 20.52
C LEU A 73 -12.33 -12.51 20.55
N GLY A 74 -13.05 -13.13 19.60
CA GLY A 74 -14.51 -13.02 19.50
C GLY A 74 -15.00 -11.65 19.03
N VAL A 75 -14.14 -10.87 18.38
CA VAL A 75 -14.46 -9.50 17.91
C VAL A 75 -15.02 -9.45 16.49
N ILE A 76 -15.08 -10.61 15.82
CA ILE A 76 -15.74 -10.79 14.53
C ILE A 76 -16.67 -12.01 14.54
N ASP A 77 -17.89 -11.81 14.06
CA ASP A 77 -18.79 -12.87 13.65
C ASP A 77 -18.36 -13.37 12.28
N VAL A 78 -18.20 -14.69 12.13
CA VAL A 78 -17.79 -15.31 10.86
C VAL A 78 -18.88 -16.26 10.39
N ARG A 79 -19.29 -16.11 9.13
CA ARG A 79 -20.23 -17.01 8.45
C ARG A 79 -19.57 -17.60 7.22
N ALA A 80 -19.80 -18.89 6.99
CA ALA A 80 -19.43 -19.53 5.74
C ALA A 80 -20.39 -19.11 4.63
N VAL A 81 -19.84 -18.82 3.46
CA VAL A 81 -20.57 -18.49 2.23
C VAL A 81 -20.03 -19.39 1.12
N GLU A 82 -20.88 -19.76 0.17
CA GLU A 82 -20.42 -20.49 -1.01
C GLU A 82 -19.63 -19.55 -1.94
N PRO A 83 -18.36 -19.86 -2.26
CA PRO A 83 -17.54 -18.99 -3.07
C PRO A 83 -17.99 -19.08 -4.53
N SER A 84 -18.02 -17.93 -5.20
CA SER A 84 -18.27 -17.84 -6.63
C SER A 84 -16.94 -17.62 -7.35
N LEU A 85 -16.47 -18.62 -8.11
CA LEU A 85 -15.22 -18.51 -8.88
C LEU A 85 -15.25 -17.33 -9.89
N PRO A 86 -16.35 -17.06 -10.61
CA PRO A 86 -16.45 -15.88 -11.46
C PRO A 86 -16.33 -14.57 -10.67
N GLU A 87 -16.98 -14.46 -9.51
CA GLU A 87 -16.87 -13.26 -8.67
C GLU A 87 -15.48 -13.10 -8.08
N LEU A 88 -14.83 -14.20 -7.66
CA LEU A 88 -13.46 -14.18 -7.18
C LEU A 88 -12.49 -13.69 -8.28
N GLY A 89 -12.65 -14.18 -9.50
CA GLY A 89 -11.86 -13.71 -10.65
C GLY A 89 -12.09 -12.23 -10.94
N MET A 90 -13.36 -11.78 -10.95
CA MET A 90 -13.73 -10.39 -11.17
C MET A 90 -13.16 -9.48 -10.08
N TRP A 91 -13.35 -9.80 -8.81
CA TRP A 91 -12.87 -8.99 -7.68
C TRP A 91 -11.34 -8.99 -7.60
N THR A 92 -10.67 -10.09 -7.95
CA THR A 92 -9.21 -10.11 -8.09
C THR A 92 -8.74 -9.10 -9.13
N ALA A 93 -9.39 -9.04 -10.29
CA ALA A 93 -9.05 -8.09 -11.34
C ALA A 93 -9.34 -6.64 -10.91
N VAL A 94 -10.50 -6.38 -10.29
CA VAL A 94 -10.89 -5.04 -9.83
C VAL A 94 -9.95 -4.54 -8.73
N ILE A 95 -9.70 -5.34 -7.70
CA ILE A 95 -8.79 -4.99 -6.59
C ILE A 95 -7.37 -4.78 -7.11
N GLY A 96 -6.88 -5.66 -7.99
CA GLY A 96 -5.56 -5.52 -8.59
C GLY A 96 -5.43 -4.24 -9.41
N ALA A 97 -6.45 -3.88 -10.20
CA ALA A 97 -6.46 -2.65 -10.98
C ALA A 97 -6.51 -1.39 -10.09
N MET A 98 -7.30 -1.41 -9.02
CA MET A 98 -7.37 -0.30 -8.05
C MET A 98 -6.02 -0.11 -7.33
N ALA A 99 -5.43 -1.19 -6.82
CA ALA A 99 -4.12 -1.14 -6.18
C ALA A 99 -3.03 -0.64 -7.16
N LEU A 100 -3.03 -1.12 -8.41
CA LEU A 100 -2.11 -0.64 -9.44
C LEU A 100 -2.25 0.86 -9.69
N MET A 101 -3.48 1.34 -9.86
CA MET A 101 -3.76 2.76 -10.07
C MET A 101 -3.26 3.60 -8.89
N GLU A 102 -3.55 3.19 -7.66
CA GLU A 102 -3.08 3.89 -6.46
C GLU A 102 -1.56 3.90 -6.36
N GLU A 103 -0.88 2.77 -6.59
CA GLU A 103 0.58 2.72 -6.53
C GLU A 103 1.24 3.51 -7.66
N LEU A 104 0.66 3.53 -8.86
CA LEU A 104 1.11 4.40 -9.94
C LEU A 104 1.00 5.87 -9.53
N MET A 105 -0.14 6.30 -8.98
CA MET A 105 -0.28 7.69 -8.60
C MET A 105 0.62 8.06 -7.40
N PHE A 106 0.58 7.28 -6.33
CA PHE A 106 1.24 7.64 -5.08
C PHE A 106 2.74 7.34 -5.07
N ARG A 107 3.19 6.21 -5.63
CA ARG A 107 4.61 5.80 -5.55
C ARG A 107 5.37 6.27 -6.79
N VAL A 108 4.81 5.98 -7.96
CA VAL A 108 5.46 6.35 -9.22
C VAL A 108 5.40 7.86 -9.45
N LEU A 109 4.22 8.49 -9.41
CA LEU A 109 4.13 9.92 -9.71
C LEU A 109 4.49 10.80 -8.49
N LEU A 110 3.68 10.74 -7.44
CA LEU A 110 3.76 11.68 -6.32
C LEU A 110 5.05 11.51 -5.51
N LEU A 111 5.32 10.32 -4.97
CA LEU A 111 6.47 10.06 -4.12
C LEU A 111 7.79 10.26 -4.87
N THR A 112 7.95 9.73 -6.08
CA THR A 112 9.18 9.95 -6.87
C THR A 112 9.41 11.45 -7.11
N GLY A 113 8.36 12.21 -7.44
CA GLY A 113 8.43 13.65 -7.59
C GLY A 113 8.83 14.38 -6.32
N VAL A 114 8.18 14.07 -5.20
CA VAL A 114 8.50 14.63 -3.88
C VAL A 114 9.94 14.30 -3.48
N LEU A 115 10.39 13.06 -3.65
CA LEU A 115 11.75 12.63 -3.34
C LEU A 115 12.80 13.44 -4.10
N GLU A 116 12.55 13.78 -5.37
CA GLU A 116 13.46 14.64 -6.13
C GLU A 116 13.43 16.10 -5.65
N VAL A 117 12.31 16.60 -5.14
CA VAL A 117 12.22 17.94 -4.53
C VAL A 117 13.03 18.00 -3.24
N VAL A 118 12.88 17.00 -2.36
CA VAL A 118 13.49 16.99 -1.02
C VAL A 118 14.86 16.30 -0.96
N ARG A 119 15.45 15.93 -2.11
CA ARG A 119 16.66 15.09 -2.20
C ARG A 119 17.89 15.67 -1.48
N SER A 120 17.97 17.00 -1.34
CA SER A 120 19.08 17.70 -0.68
C SER A 120 18.93 17.77 0.84
N LEU A 121 17.76 17.39 1.38
CA LEU A 121 17.51 17.42 2.82
C LEU A 121 18.10 16.16 3.48
N PRO A 122 18.72 16.27 4.67
CA PRO A 122 19.31 15.11 5.38
C PRO A 122 18.32 13.96 5.63
N ALA A 123 17.05 14.27 5.88
CA ALA A 123 15.97 13.31 6.10
C ALA A 123 15.00 13.21 4.90
N GLY A 124 15.42 13.65 3.70
CA GLY A 124 14.53 13.82 2.54
C GLY A 124 13.66 12.60 2.22
N ARG A 125 14.21 11.38 2.30
CA ARG A 125 13.41 10.16 2.03
C ARG A 125 12.32 9.92 3.06
N TRP A 126 12.61 10.12 4.35
CA TRP A 126 11.61 10.02 5.41
C TRP A 126 10.55 11.13 5.29
N ILE A 127 10.95 12.35 4.93
CA ILE A 127 10.02 13.45 4.66
C ILE A 127 9.08 13.08 3.49
N GLY A 128 9.62 12.54 2.40
CA GLY A 128 8.81 12.12 1.25
C GLY A 128 7.83 10.99 1.59
N VAL A 129 8.28 9.97 2.34
CA VAL A 129 7.41 8.91 2.86
C VAL A 129 6.30 9.51 3.73
N GLY A 130 6.64 10.32 4.73
CA GLY A 130 5.66 10.92 5.64
C GLY A 130 4.63 11.79 4.91
N ALA A 131 5.09 12.72 4.08
CA ALA A 131 4.22 13.65 3.36
C ALA A 131 3.22 12.94 2.45
N THR A 132 3.69 11.99 1.64
CA THR A 132 2.80 11.24 0.72
C THR A 132 1.85 10.31 1.45
N SER A 133 2.24 9.77 2.59
CA SER A 133 1.39 8.90 3.42
C SER A 133 0.27 9.66 4.12
N ILE A 134 0.54 10.91 4.55
CA ILE A 134 -0.49 11.80 5.09
C ILE A 134 -1.52 12.11 4.01
N VAL A 135 -1.08 12.47 2.80
CA VAL A 135 -1.99 12.71 1.67
C VAL A 135 -2.81 11.45 1.36
N PHE A 136 -2.19 10.27 1.37
CA PHE A 136 -2.88 8.99 1.18
C PHE A 136 -4.01 8.79 2.20
N GLY A 137 -3.73 8.92 3.50
CA GLY A 137 -4.75 8.78 4.54
C GLY A 137 -5.86 9.84 4.46
N LEU A 138 -5.50 11.10 4.15
CA LEU A 138 -6.49 12.18 4.01
C LEU A 138 -7.49 11.94 2.88
N LEU A 139 -7.04 11.45 1.72
CA LEU A 139 -7.97 11.11 0.63
C LEU A 139 -8.93 9.96 1.02
N HIS A 140 -8.49 9.07 1.92
CA HIS A 140 -9.31 7.96 2.40
C HIS A 140 -10.39 8.37 3.42
N LEU A 141 -10.42 9.63 3.87
CA LEU A 141 -11.57 10.17 4.62
C LEU A 141 -12.84 10.22 3.75
N GLY A 142 -12.72 10.13 2.43
CA GLY A 142 -13.85 10.03 1.51
C GLY A 142 -14.44 8.63 1.35
N ASN A 143 -13.90 7.62 2.05
CA ASN A 143 -14.42 6.26 2.02
C ASN A 143 -15.64 6.08 2.95
N PRO A 144 -16.50 5.08 2.68
CA PRO A 144 -17.53 4.69 3.62
C PRO A 144 -16.94 4.37 5.01
N ASP A 145 -17.67 4.72 6.07
CA ASP A 145 -17.30 4.45 7.46
C ASP A 145 -15.92 4.99 7.89
N ALA A 146 -15.35 5.93 7.12
CA ALA A 146 -14.05 6.50 7.42
C ALA A 146 -14.10 7.31 8.72
N THR A 147 -13.10 7.06 9.57
CA THR A 147 -12.84 7.82 10.79
C THR A 147 -11.43 8.40 10.74
N ILE A 148 -11.10 9.29 11.68
CA ILE A 148 -9.72 9.79 11.83
C ILE A 148 -8.77 8.61 12.09
N VAL A 149 -9.19 7.63 12.90
CA VAL A 149 -8.39 6.42 13.19
C VAL A 149 -8.19 5.59 11.93
N GLY A 150 -9.24 5.39 11.13
CA GLY A 150 -9.13 4.71 9.83
C GLY A 150 -8.19 5.43 8.88
N ALA A 151 -8.30 6.76 8.75
CA ALA A 151 -7.38 7.55 7.93
C ALA A 151 -5.92 7.47 8.40
N LEU A 152 -5.66 7.42 9.71
CA LEU A 152 -4.32 7.23 10.28
C LEU A 152 -3.77 5.83 10.00
N GLY A 153 -4.61 4.80 10.11
CA GLY A 153 -4.23 3.43 9.77
C GLY A 153 -3.96 3.24 8.28
N THR A 154 -4.78 3.85 7.43
CA THR A 154 -4.56 3.87 5.99
C THR A 154 -3.31 4.67 5.63
N ALA A 155 -3.02 5.77 6.33
CA ALA A 155 -1.74 6.46 6.22
C ALA A 155 -0.55 5.59 6.65
N LEU A 156 -0.71 4.71 7.64
CA LEU A 156 0.32 3.74 8.03
C LEU A 156 0.58 2.72 6.90
N GLY A 157 -0.46 2.20 6.26
CA GLY A 157 -0.32 1.41 5.03
C GLY A 157 0.36 2.22 3.91
N GLY A 158 -0.03 3.48 3.78
CA GLY A 158 0.63 4.50 2.94
C GLY A 158 2.15 4.55 3.15
N ALA A 159 2.59 4.65 4.40
CA ALA A 159 3.99 4.72 4.77
C ALA A 159 4.71 3.41 4.44
N LEU A 160 4.07 2.28 4.73
CA LEU A 160 4.60 0.96 4.44
C LEU A 160 4.87 0.74 2.95
N TRP A 161 3.90 0.97 2.05
CA TRP A 161 4.15 0.76 0.62
C TRP A 161 5.15 1.78 0.08
N SER A 162 5.20 3.00 0.64
CA SER A 162 6.23 3.99 0.31
C SER A 162 7.62 3.55 0.76
N ILE A 163 7.76 2.95 1.95
CA ILE A 163 9.03 2.35 2.40
C ILE A 163 9.42 1.21 1.46
N ALA A 164 8.50 0.30 1.14
CA ALA A 164 8.75 -0.81 0.21
C ALA A 164 9.24 -0.30 -1.16
N PHE A 165 8.62 0.75 -1.70
CA PHE A 165 9.05 1.41 -2.91
C PHE A 165 10.45 2.00 -2.79
N VAL A 166 10.72 2.78 -1.74
CA VAL A 166 11.98 3.51 -1.57
C VAL A 166 13.16 2.56 -1.36
N VAL A 167 13.01 1.53 -0.51
CA VAL A 167 14.11 0.61 -0.20
C VAL A 167 14.43 -0.33 -1.36
N THR A 168 13.45 -0.67 -2.20
CA THR A 168 13.67 -1.53 -3.38
C THR A 168 13.92 -0.75 -4.66
N ARG A 169 13.51 0.52 -4.73
CA ARG A 169 13.37 1.31 -5.95
C ARG A 169 12.57 0.60 -7.04
N SER A 170 11.53 -0.10 -6.63
CA SER A 170 10.70 -0.92 -7.51
C SER A 170 9.23 -0.78 -7.13
N LEU A 171 8.37 -0.65 -8.14
CA LEU A 171 6.92 -0.67 -7.98
C LEU A 171 6.41 -2.06 -7.60
N TRP A 172 7.12 -3.12 -7.97
CA TRP A 172 6.58 -4.48 -7.93
C TRP A 172 6.38 -5.02 -6.50
N LEU A 173 7.24 -4.64 -5.54
CA LEU A 173 7.05 -4.99 -4.14
C LEU A 173 5.84 -4.29 -3.50
N PRO A 174 5.73 -2.94 -3.52
CA PRO A 174 4.57 -2.25 -2.95
C PRO A 174 3.26 -2.65 -3.65
N LEU A 175 3.26 -2.82 -4.97
CA LEU A 175 2.09 -3.31 -5.70
C LEU A 175 1.66 -4.70 -5.23
N ALA A 176 2.60 -5.63 -5.13
CA ALA A 176 2.29 -6.98 -4.68
C ALA A 176 1.78 -6.97 -3.23
N LEU A 177 2.42 -6.22 -2.33
CA LEU A 177 1.99 -6.08 -0.95
C LEU A 177 0.58 -5.51 -0.82
N HIS A 178 0.29 -4.41 -1.51
CA HIS A 178 -0.99 -3.70 -1.41
C HIS A 178 -2.12 -4.51 -2.06
N ALA A 179 -1.93 -4.98 -3.30
CA ALA A 179 -2.96 -5.76 -3.99
C ALA A 179 -3.31 -7.04 -3.23
N SER A 180 -2.30 -7.73 -2.67
CA SER A 180 -2.53 -8.95 -1.89
C SER A 180 -3.07 -8.70 -0.49
N TRP A 181 -2.78 -7.56 0.15
CA TRP A 181 -3.44 -7.14 1.38
C TRP A 181 -4.95 -7.02 1.15
N ASN A 182 -5.36 -6.22 0.16
CA ASN A 182 -6.77 -6.01 -0.17
C ASN A 182 -7.46 -7.29 -0.64
N LEU A 183 -6.79 -8.08 -1.49
CA LEU A 183 -7.34 -9.35 -1.96
C LEU A 183 -7.50 -10.35 -0.81
N SER A 184 -6.53 -10.41 0.12
CA SER A 184 -6.62 -11.27 1.28
C SER A 184 -7.79 -10.84 2.17
N LEU A 185 -7.96 -9.54 2.44
CA LEU A 185 -9.13 -9.02 3.18
C LEU A 185 -10.44 -9.49 2.53
N ALA A 186 -10.56 -9.36 1.21
CA ALA A 186 -11.73 -9.83 0.46
C ALA A 186 -11.96 -11.34 0.59
N VAL A 187 -10.90 -12.16 0.51
CA VAL A 187 -10.98 -13.63 0.62
C VAL A 187 -11.41 -14.06 2.04
N TRP A 188 -10.93 -13.36 3.06
CA TRP A 188 -11.30 -13.59 4.46
C TRP A 188 -12.61 -12.91 4.86
N GLY A 189 -13.26 -12.17 3.95
CA GLY A 189 -14.53 -11.49 4.17
C GLY A 189 -14.45 -10.26 5.07
N LEU A 190 -13.26 -9.68 5.22
CA LEU A 190 -13.00 -8.45 5.98
C LEU A 190 -13.21 -7.21 5.09
N PRO A 191 -13.68 -6.08 5.64
CA PRO A 191 -13.81 -4.85 4.86
C PRO A 191 -12.45 -4.33 4.39
N ILE A 192 -12.43 -3.73 3.19
CA ILE A 192 -11.27 -3.09 2.57
C ILE A 192 -11.44 -1.57 2.71
N SER A 193 -10.95 -0.99 3.80
CA SER A 193 -11.02 0.46 4.04
C SER A 193 -12.44 1.05 3.84
N GLY A 194 -13.46 0.37 4.41
CA GLY A 194 -14.88 0.74 4.32
C GLY A 194 -15.65 0.05 3.19
N ILE A 195 -14.97 -0.66 2.29
CA ILE A 195 -15.62 -1.36 1.18
C ILE A 195 -15.75 -2.84 1.52
N SER A 196 -16.98 -3.31 1.68
CA SER A 196 -17.26 -4.73 1.93
C SER A 196 -17.53 -5.47 0.62
N VAL A 197 -16.71 -6.48 0.34
CA VAL A 197 -16.89 -7.41 -0.78
C VAL A 197 -16.68 -8.84 -0.27
N VAL A 198 -17.45 -9.80 -0.79
CA VAL A 198 -17.43 -11.18 -0.30
C VAL A 198 -17.22 -12.18 -1.46
N PRO A 199 -16.08 -12.12 -2.17
CA PRO A 199 -15.77 -13.11 -3.22
C PRO A 199 -15.36 -14.49 -2.66
N GLY A 200 -14.98 -14.54 -1.38
CA GLY A 200 -14.39 -15.70 -0.73
C GLY A 200 -15.39 -16.61 -0.02
N ARG A 201 -14.85 -17.52 0.81
CA ARG A 201 -15.63 -18.49 1.61
C ARG A 201 -16.22 -17.89 2.89
N PHE A 202 -15.78 -16.71 3.29
CA PHE A 202 -16.13 -16.11 4.58
C PHE A 202 -16.80 -14.77 4.38
N SER A 203 -17.83 -14.51 5.18
CA SER A 203 -18.38 -13.18 5.42
C SER A 203 -18.18 -12.86 6.89
N THR A 204 -17.61 -11.68 7.18
CA THR A 204 -17.36 -11.24 8.56
C THR A 204 -18.19 -10.03 8.93
N ARG A 205 -18.53 -9.92 10.21
CA ARG A 205 -19.14 -8.72 10.78
C ARG A 205 -18.45 -8.36 12.11
N PRO A 206 -17.96 -7.14 12.29
CA PRO A 206 -17.36 -6.70 13.55
C PRO A 206 -18.40 -6.63 14.69
N THR A 207 -17.98 -6.95 15.91
CA THR A 207 -18.84 -7.00 17.11
C THR A 207 -18.34 -6.16 18.29
N ASP A 208 -17.13 -5.59 18.20
CA ASP A 208 -16.39 -4.97 19.31
C ASP A 208 -16.44 -3.44 19.34
N GLY A 209 -17.31 -2.82 18.54
CA GLY A 209 -17.35 -1.36 18.37
C GLY A 209 -16.15 -0.79 17.59
N GLY A 210 -15.27 -1.64 17.06
CA GLY A 210 -14.21 -1.28 16.11
C GLY A 210 -12.84 -0.96 16.70
N VAL A 211 -12.64 -1.10 18.01
CA VAL A 211 -11.32 -0.82 18.62
C VAL A 211 -10.26 -1.83 18.18
N LEU A 212 -10.59 -3.12 18.17
CA LEU A 212 -9.66 -4.18 17.80
C LEU A 212 -9.77 -4.51 16.31
N SER A 213 -11.00 -4.65 15.81
CA SER A 213 -11.31 -5.04 14.42
C SER A 213 -11.26 -3.90 13.39
N GLY A 214 -11.38 -2.65 13.85
CA GLY A 214 -11.57 -1.48 12.98
C GLY A 214 -12.99 -1.28 12.47
N GLY A 215 -13.94 -2.11 12.92
CA GLY A 215 -15.36 -1.93 12.63
C GLY A 215 -15.66 -2.05 11.14
N SER A 216 -16.66 -1.31 10.66
CA SER A 216 -17.07 -1.35 9.24
C SER A 216 -15.98 -0.84 8.29
N TYR A 217 -15.01 -0.07 8.78
CA TYR A 217 -13.87 0.36 7.99
C TYR A 217 -12.91 -0.80 7.70
N GLY A 218 -12.82 -1.78 8.60
CA GLY A 218 -11.95 -2.94 8.47
C GLY A 218 -10.63 -2.80 9.21
N PRO A 219 -9.74 -3.81 9.11
CA PRO A 219 -8.58 -3.95 9.98
C PRO A 219 -7.61 -2.77 9.97
N GLU A 220 -7.59 -1.96 8.91
CA GLU A 220 -6.79 -0.75 8.85
C GLU A 220 -7.17 0.26 9.95
N ALA A 221 -8.43 0.29 10.41
CA ALA A 221 -8.86 1.13 11.54
C ALA A 221 -8.74 0.43 12.91
N GLY A 222 -8.34 -0.85 12.93
CA GLY A 222 -8.30 -1.68 14.14
C GLY A 222 -6.88 -1.85 14.67
N LEU A 223 -6.74 -1.99 16.00
CA LEU A 223 -5.43 -2.24 16.62
C LEU A 223 -4.77 -3.52 16.09
N VAL A 224 -5.54 -4.59 15.82
CA VAL A 224 -4.98 -5.85 15.34
C VAL A 224 -4.38 -5.69 13.94
N GLY A 225 -5.11 -5.05 13.02
CA GLY A 225 -4.63 -4.78 11.67
C GLY A 225 -3.48 -3.77 11.63
N MET A 226 -3.51 -2.70 12.42
CA MET A 226 -2.40 -1.75 12.51
C MET A 226 -1.11 -2.40 13.02
N LEU A 227 -1.20 -3.29 14.02
CA LEU A 227 -0.04 -4.07 14.48
C LEU A 227 0.48 -5.00 13.37
N ALA A 228 -0.42 -5.65 12.62
CA ALA A 228 -0.02 -6.46 11.48
C ALA A 228 0.70 -5.62 10.40
N LEU A 229 0.24 -4.41 10.10
CA LEU A 229 0.94 -3.49 9.18
C LEU A 229 2.35 -3.15 9.67
N LEU A 230 2.56 -2.95 10.97
CA LEU A 230 3.91 -2.75 11.54
C LEU A 230 4.79 -3.99 11.37
N LEU A 231 4.22 -5.19 11.54
CA LEU A 231 4.95 -6.45 11.29
C LEU A 231 5.31 -6.62 9.81
N VAL A 232 4.41 -6.24 8.89
CA VAL A 232 4.71 -6.21 7.45
C VAL A 232 5.84 -5.21 7.16
N ALA A 233 5.84 -4.04 7.79
CA ALA A 233 6.94 -3.07 7.68
C ALA A 233 8.27 -3.65 8.14
N ALA A 234 8.27 -4.34 9.29
CA ALA A 234 9.46 -5.02 9.78
C ALA A 234 9.95 -6.10 8.81
N ALA A 235 9.03 -6.90 8.24
CA ALA A 235 9.34 -7.94 7.25
C ALA A 235 9.94 -7.35 5.96
N VAL A 236 9.38 -6.24 5.45
CA VAL A 236 9.90 -5.51 4.28
C VAL A 236 11.32 -5.00 4.53
N LEU A 237 11.56 -4.40 5.70
CA LEU A 237 12.89 -3.90 6.07
C LEU A 237 13.90 -5.05 6.26
N ALA A 238 13.47 -6.16 6.85
CA ALA A 238 14.30 -7.37 6.98
C ALA A 238 14.64 -7.95 5.60
N TYR A 239 13.67 -8.03 4.70
CA TYR A 239 13.87 -8.46 3.31
C TYR A 239 14.86 -7.54 2.59
N ALA A 240 14.66 -6.22 2.67
CA ALA A 240 15.58 -5.24 2.07
C ALA A 240 17.00 -5.37 2.65
N ARG A 241 17.15 -5.57 3.96
CA ARG A 241 18.46 -5.77 4.60
C ARG A 241 19.14 -7.06 4.14
N ARG A 242 18.39 -8.14 3.90
CA ARG A 242 18.95 -9.40 3.38
C ARG A 242 19.49 -9.23 1.96
N ILE A 243 18.80 -8.46 1.11
CA ILE A 243 19.25 -8.21 -0.28
C ILE A 243 20.38 -7.18 -0.32
N TRP A 244 20.31 -6.16 0.53
CA TRP A 244 21.27 -5.06 0.61
C TRP A 244 21.77 -4.88 2.04
N PRO A 245 22.76 -5.70 2.48
CA PRO A 245 23.27 -5.67 3.86
C PRO A 245 23.86 -4.32 4.27
N SER A 246 24.45 -3.60 3.32
CA SER A 246 25.00 -2.26 3.49
C SER A 246 23.95 -1.14 3.58
N GLY A 247 22.66 -1.48 3.46
CA GLY A 247 21.56 -0.54 3.53
C GLY A 247 21.47 0.18 4.88
N ARG A 248 21.08 1.44 4.86
CA ARG A 248 20.97 2.32 6.02
C ARG A 248 19.52 2.74 6.24
N LEU A 249 18.96 2.36 7.39
CA LEU A 249 17.60 2.72 7.79
C LEU A 249 17.46 4.22 8.07
N SER A 250 18.48 4.85 8.68
CA SER A 250 18.48 6.28 9.01
C SER A 250 18.21 7.18 7.80
N THR A 251 18.57 6.74 6.60
CA THR A 251 18.38 7.49 5.35
C THR A 251 17.49 6.77 4.32
N LEU A 252 16.88 5.65 4.69
CA LEU A 252 16.17 4.74 3.77
C LEU A 252 16.94 4.45 2.47
N THR A 253 18.25 4.21 2.57
CA THR A 253 19.08 3.86 1.40
C THR A 253 19.37 2.36 1.42
N PHE A 254 18.86 1.60 0.46
CA PHE A 254 19.10 0.14 0.37
C PHE A 254 19.51 -0.26 -1.05
N ALA A 255 18.56 -0.26 -1.98
CA ALA A 255 18.86 -0.44 -3.39
C ALA A 255 19.90 0.58 -3.89
N PRO A 256 20.69 0.24 -4.93
CA PRO A 256 21.56 1.20 -5.61
C PRO A 256 20.75 2.17 -6.48
N ASP A 257 21.35 3.29 -6.86
CA ASP A 257 20.67 4.30 -7.67
C ASP A 257 20.44 3.79 -9.11
N PRO A 258 19.36 4.23 -9.78
CA PRO A 258 19.12 3.89 -11.18
C PRO A 258 20.21 4.52 -12.06
N GLY A 259 21.21 3.72 -12.46
CA GLY A 259 22.32 4.13 -13.33
C GLY A 259 23.72 3.76 -12.84
N SER A 260 23.86 3.29 -11.59
CA SER A 260 25.10 2.72 -11.07
C SER A 260 25.30 1.26 -11.48
#